data_AF-A0A0C3FIR0-F1
#
_entry.id   AF-A0A0C3FIR0-F1
#
_cell.length_a   1.000
_cell.length_b   1.000
_cell.length_c   1.000
_cell.angle_alpha   90.00
_cell.angle_beta   90.00
_cell.angle_gamma   90.00
#
_symmetry.space_group_name_H-M   'P 1'
#
loop_
_entity.id
_entity.type
_entity.pdbx_description
1 polymer ?
#
loop_
_entity_poly.entity_id
_entity_poly.type
_entity_poly.pdbx_seq_one_letter_code
_entity_poly.pdbx_strand_id
1 'polypeptide(L)'
;MLSWKQLISSLHNLSKRLSDLGRREDALEIILEAVNLFRRLAAERPDLHADLAESLNSLSRRLLDLGCREDALEAIREAVDLRRQLVVDDPTAFNRYLACSLRNLSVCLSDLGCHDEAFEAAQEAENVSR
;
A
#
# COMPACT_ATOMS: atom_id res chain seq x y z
N MET A 1 11.40 16.44 -15.96
CA MET A 1 10.31 16.20 -14.99
C MET A 1 10.10 14.69 -14.77
N LEU A 2 11.19 13.91 -14.62
CA LEU A 2 11.19 12.43 -14.60
C LEU A 2 11.84 11.81 -13.34
N SER A 3 12.33 12.62 -12.39
CA SER A 3 13.19 12.11 -11.30
C SER A 3 12.43 11.36 -10.22
N TRP A 4 11.23 11.83 -9.85
CA TRP A 4 10.49 11.26 -8.72
C TRP A 4 9.97 9.87 -9.02
N LYS A 5 9.27 9.67 -10.15
CA LYS A 5 8.75 8.36 -10.59
C LYS A 5 9.83 7.27 -10.63
N GLN A 6 11.02 7.60 -11.13
CA GLN A 6 12.15 6.68 -11.16
C GLN A 6 12.70 6.36 -9.76
N LEU A 7 12.74 7.35 -8.87
CA LEU A 7 13.12 7.14 -7.47
C LEU A 7 12.13 6.19 -6.77
N ILE A 8 10.82 6.32 -7.02
CA ILE A 8 9.77 5.44 -6.43
C ILE A 8 10.01 3.99 -6.80
N SER A 9 10.07 3.73 -8.12
CA SER A 9 10.27 2.38 -8.62
C SER A 9 11.59 1.79 -8.11
N SER A 10 12.62 2.62 -7.95
CA SER A 10 13.90 2.17 -7.40
C SER A 10 13.81 1.80 -5.92
N LEU A 11 13.18 2.63 -5.08
CA LEU A 11 13.00 2.37 -3.64
C LEU A 11 12.12 1.12 -3.41
N HIS A 12 11.00 1.00 -4.14
CA HIS A 12 10.11 -0.17 -4.03
C HIS A 12 10.81 -1.45 -4.48
N ASN A 13 11.55 -1.41 -5.60
CA ASN A 13 12.30 -2.56 -6.08
C ASN A 13 13.42 -2.94 -5.11
N LEU A 14 14.12 -1.97 -4.54
CA LEU A 14 15.17 -2.21 -3.55
C LEU A 14 14.61 -2.85 -2.28
N SER A 15 13.53 -2.29 -1.71
CA SER A 15 12.85 -2.85 -0.55
C SER A 15 12.41 -4.29 -0.81
N LYS A 16 11.78 -4.56 -1.96
CA LYS A 16 11.38 -5.91 -2.35
C LYS A 16 12.59 -6.87 -2.42
N ARG A 17 13.66 -6.46 -3.11
CA ARG A 17 14.89 -7.26 -3.26
C ARG A 17 15.53 -7.58 -1.91
N LEU A 18 15.61 -6.60 -1.01
CA LEU A 18 16.16 -6.78 0.34
C LEU A 18 15.34 -7.80 1.12
N SER A 19 14.01 -7.72 1.05
CA SER A 19 13.16 -8.68 1.73
C SER A 19 13.23 -10.08 1.13
N ASP A 20 13.32 -10.21 -0.19
CA ASP A 20 13.51 -11.51 -0.88
C ASP A 20 14.84 -12.17 -0.46
N LEU A 21 15.83 -11.38 -0.05
CA LEU A 21 17.11 -11.82 0.52
C LEU A 21 17.07 -12.05 2.04
N GLY A 22 15.90 -11.92 2.68
CA GLY A 22 15.72 -12.08 4.13
C GLY A 22 16.18 -10.88 4.96
N ARG A 23 16.61 -9.78 4.34
CA ARG A 23 16.99 -8.52 5.01
C ARG A 23 15.75 -7.66 5.25
N ARG A 24 14.85 -8.15 6.11
CA ARG A 24 13.50 -7.59 6.30
C ARG A 24 13.52 -6.20 6.94
N GLU A 25 14.40 -5.96 7.90
CA GLU A 25 14.57 -4.68 8.58
C GLU A 25 15.07 -3.60 7.62
N ASP A 26 16.08 -3.92 6.80
CA ASP A 26 16.58 -3.00 5.77
C ASP A 26 15.49 -2.71 4.72
N ALA A 27 14.70 -3.72 4.35
CA ALA A 27 13.57 -3.53 3.46
C ALA A 27 12.50 -2.60 4.03
N LEU A 28 12.25 -2.68 5.35
CA LEU A 28 11.33 -1.82 6.08
C LEU A 28 11.84 -0.37 6.11
N GLU A 29 13.13 -0.16 6.39
CA GLU A 29 13.74 1.18 6.40
C GLU A 29 13.56 1.89 5.05
N ILE A 30 13.88 1.20 3.94
CA ILE A 30 13.75 1.76 2.59
C ILE A 30 12.30 2.16 2.26
N ILE A 31 11.31 1.34 2.66
CA ILE A 31 9.91 1.67 2.34
C ILE A 31 9.35 2.78 3.26
N LEU A 32 9.83 2.88 4.50
CA LEU A 32 9.50 3.99 5.40
C LEU A 32 10.01 5.33 4.84
N GLU A 33 11.23 5.36 4.32
CA GLU A 33 11.75 6.55 3.63
C GLU A 33 10.87 6.95 2.44
N ALA A 34 10.46 5.98 1.62
CA ALA A 34 9.56 6.22 0.50
C ALA A 34 8.22 6.82 0.97
N VAL A 35 7.56 6.23 1.97
CA VAL A 35 6.28 6.74 2.51
C VAL A 35 6.45 8.17 3.04
N ASN A 36 7.50 8.44 3.80
CA ASN A 36 7.76 9.78 4.35
C ASN A 36 7.99 10.82 3.25
N LEU A 37 8.72 10.46 2.20
CA LEU A 37 8.90 11.32 1.04
C LEU A 37 7.56 11.60 0.34
N PHE A 38 6.76 10.57 0.07
CA PHE A 38 5.48 10.75 -0.64
C PHE A 38 4.43 11.46 0.19
N ARG A 39 4.39 11.30 1.52
CA ARG A 39 3.50 12.12 2.37
C ARG A 39 3.81 13.61 2.21
N ARG A 40 5.09 13.99 2.24
CA ARG A 40 5.50 15.39 2.05
C ARG A 40 5.15 15.89 0.66
N LEU A 41 5.44 15.11 -0.38
CA LEU A 41 5.18 15.53 -1.76
C LEU A 41 3.68 15.59 -2.08
N ALA A 42 2.90 14.61 -1.59
CA ALA A 42 1.47 14.53 -1.88
C ALA A 42 0.66 15.63 -1.18
N ALA A 43 1.14 16.15 -0.04
CA ALA A 43 0.55 17.31 0.61
C ALA A 43 0.51 18.56 -0.28
N GLU A 44 1.46 18.68 -1.23
CA GLU A 44 1.53 19.79 -2.19
C GLU A 44 1.01 19.37 -3.59
N ARG A 45 0.96 18.06 -3.86
CA ARG A 45 0.69 17.49 -5.19
C ARG A 45 -0.23 16.26 -5.09
N PRO A 46 -1.56 16.47 -5.15
CA PRO A 46 -2.55 15.39 -5.08
C PRO A 46 -2.38 14.31 -6.16
N ASP A 47 -1.73 14.62 -7.29
CA ASP A 47 -1.40 13.65 -8.34
C ASP A 47 -0.46 12.53 -7.87
N LEU A 48 0.21 12.70 -6.71
CA LEU A 48 1.07 11.70 -6.08
C LEU A 48 0.37 10.83 -5.03
N HIS A 49 -0.93 11.01 -4.79
CA HIS A 49 -1.67 10.12 -3.89
C HIS A 49 -1.62 8.65 -4.35
N ALA A 50 -1.55 8.40 -5.65
CA ALA A 50 -1.42 7.05 -6.20
C ALA A 50 -0.09 6.39 -5.79
N ASP A 51 1.00 7.17 -5.82
CA ASP A 51 2.34 6.72 -5.43
C ASP A 51 2.48 6.54 -3.91
N LEU A 52 1.83 7.42 -3.13
CA LEU A 52 1.74 7.29 -1.68
C LEU A 52 1.00 6.00 -1.29
N ALA A 53 -0.16 5.74 -1.91
CA ALA A 53 -0.94 4.53 -1.66
C ALA A 53 -0.15 3.25 -2.00
N GLU A 54 0.62 3.24 -3.10
CA GLU A 54 1.49 2.10 -3.44
C GLU A 54 2.60 1.87 -2.40
N SER A 55 3.19 2.96 -1.91
CA SER A 55 4.23 2.91 -0.87
C SER A 55 3.67 2.39 0.46
N LEU A 56 2.49 2.84 0.87
CA LEU A 56 1.79 2.37 2.08
C LEU A 56 1.39 0.89 1.98
N ASN A 57 0.90 0.45 0.82
CA ASN A 57 0.61 -0.96 0.59
C ASN A 57 1.88 -1.83 0.70
N SER A 58 3.01 -1.33 0.19
CA SER A 58 4.30 -2.02 0.32
C SER A 58 4.82 -2.02 1.76
N LEU A 59 4.63 -0.93 2.49
CA LEU A 59 4.96 -0.80 3.91
C LEU A 59 4.18 -1.82 4.74
N SER A 60 2.86 -1.92 4.53
CA SER A 60 2.01 -2.92 5.19
C SER A 60 2.56 -4.34 5.02
N ARG A 61 2.96 -4.71 3.79
CA ARG A 61 3.57 -6.02 3.53
C ARG A 61 4.90 -6.21 4.26
N ARG A 62 5.77 -5.20 4.33
CA ARG A 62 7.05 -5.29 5.07
C ARG A 62 6.80 -5.45 6.57
N LEU A 63 5.81 -4.76 7.12
CA LEU A 63 5.42 -4.85 8.52
C LEU A 63 4.85 -6.24 8.87
N LEU A 64 4.02 -6.83 7.99
CA LEU A 64 3.56 -8.21 8.14
C LEU A 64 4.73 -9.22 8.14
N ASP A 65 5.73 -9.04 7.26
CA ASP A 65 6.91 -9.92 7.22
C ASP A 65 7.72 -9.91 8.54
N LEU A 66 7.56 -8.85 9.34
CA LEU A 66 8.17 -8.68 10.68
C LEU A 66 7.18 -8.95 11.82
N GLY A 67 5.93 -9.34 11.53
CA GLY A 67 4.91 -9.61 12.53
C GLY A 67 4.29 -8.38 13.20
N CYS A 68 4.55 -7.18 12.69
CA CYS A 68 3.99 -5.91 13.18
C CYS A 68 2.58 -5.70 12.59
N ARG A 69 1.61 -6.49 13.05
CA ARG A 69 0.29 -6.63 12.40
C ARG A 69 -0.58 -5.37 12.51
N GLU A 70 -0.56 -4.70 13.66
CA GLU A 70 -1.34 -3.50 13.91
C GLU A 70 -0.85 -2.34 13.02
N ASP A 71 0.46 -2.11 12.97
CA ASP A 71 1.05 -1.09 12.09
C ASP A 71 0.79 -1.41 10.61
N ALA A 72 0.83 -2.70 10.24
CA ALA A 72 0.51 -3.13 8.89
C ALA A 72 -0.95 -2.83 8.51
N LEU A 73 -1.88 -3.00 9.46
CA LEU A 73 -3.29 -2.69 9.29
C LEU A 73 -3.52 -1.18 9.12
N GLU A 74 -2.83 -0.35 9.91
CA GLU A 74 -2.90 1.11 9.75
C GLU A 74 -2.43 1.55 8.36
N ALA A 75 -1.27 1.05 7.92
CA ALA A 75 -0.71 1.41 6.61
C ALA A 75 -1.64 1.00 5.45
N ILE A 76 -2.24 -0.19 5.49
CA ILE A 76 -3.12 -0.64 4.41
C ILE A 76 -4.47 0.06 4.41
N ARG A 77 -5.01 0.45 5.58
CA ARG A 77 -6.23 1.27 5.66
C ARG A 77 -6.02 2.63 5.00
N GLU A 78 -4.90 3.31 5.29
CA GLU A 78 -4.55 4.58 4.63
C GLU A 78 -4.42 4.41 3.11
N ALA A 79 -3.78 3.32 2.65
CA ALA A 79 -3.67 3.03 1.22
C ALA A 79 -5.04 2.82 0.55
N VAL A 80 -5.96 2.09 1.19
CA VAL A 80 -7.32 1.87 0.69
C VAL A 80 -8.09 3.18 0.61
N ASP A 81 -8.01 4.04 1.62
CA ASP A 81 -8.72 5.32 1.64
C ASP A 81 -8.24 6.26 0.54
N LEU A 82 -6.92 6.34 0.31
CA LEU A 82 -6.36 7.08 -0.83
C LEU A 82 -6.82 6.49 -2.17
N ARG A 83 -6.88 5.16 -2.31
CA ARG A 83 -7.37 4.51 -3.53
C ARG A 83 -8.86 4.76 -3.76
N ARG A 84 -9.68 4.81 -2.70
CA ARG A 84 -11.10 5.17 -2.78
C ARG A 84 -11.27 6.59 -3.32
N GLN A 85 -10.48 7.55 -2.82
CA GLN A 85 -10.49 8.92 -3.35
C GLN A 85 -10.12 8.96 -4.84
N LEU A 86 -9.08 8.26 -5.24
CA LEU A 86 -8.65 8.21 -6.65
C LEU A 86 -9.67 7.56 -7.58
N VAL A 87 -10.40 6.55 -7.11
CA VAL A 87 -11.46 5.89 -7.88
C VAL A 87 -12.64 6.82 -8.14
N VAL A 88 -12.92 7.81 -7.28
CA VAL A 88 -13.96 8.81 -7.54
C VAL A 88 -13.64 9.63 -8.80
N ASP A 89 -12.35 9.94 -9.02
CA ASP A 89 -11.90 10.76 -10.14
C ASP A 89 -11.70 9.95 -11.44
N ASP A 90 -11.08 8.76 -11.34
CA ASP A 90 -10.85 7.88 -12.50
C ASP A 90 -10.99 6.39 -12.12
N PRO A 91 -12.23 5.85 -12.13
CA PRO A 91 -12.47 4.45 -11.80
C PRO A 91 -11.72 3.49 -12.72
N THR A 92 -11.58 3.82 -14.02
CA THR A 92 -10.97 2.93 -15.01
C THR A 92 -9.48 2.78 -14.76
N ALA A 93 -8.80 3.85 -14.35
CA ALA A 93 -7.40 3.80 -13.97
C ALA A 93 -7.19 3.10 -12.62
N PHE A 94 -8.09 3.30 -11.64
CA PHE A 94 -7.78 3.00 -10.24
C PHE A 94 -8.48 1.78 -9.62
N ASN A 95 -9.56 1.25 -10.19
CA ASN A 95 -10.30 0.10 -9.65
C ASN A 95 -9.40 -1.12 -9.38
N ARG A 96 -8.53 -1.48 -10.34
CA ARG A 96 -7.59 -2.60 -10.19
C ARG A 96 -6.68 -2.47 -8.97
N TYR A 97 -6.30 -1.24 -8.61
CA TYR A 97 -5.38 -0.99 -7.51
C TYR A 97 -6.12 -0.88 -6.17
N LEU A 98 -7.35 -0.34 -6.17
CA LEU A 98 -8.23 -0.40 -5.01
C LEU A 98 -8.50 -1.87 -4.64
N ALA A 99 -8.88 -2.71 -5.61
CA ALA A 99 -9.09 -4.13 -5.39
C ALA A 99 -7.85 -4.86 -4.84
N CYS A 100 -6.65 -4.53 -5.33
CA CYS A 100 -5.41 -5.11 -4.78
C CYS A 100 -5.17 -4.69 -3.32
N SER A 101 -5.43 -3.43 -2.98
CA SER A 101 -5.24 -2.91 -1.61
C SER A 101 -6.27 -3.51 -0.65
N LEU A 102 -7.53 -3.66 -1.08
CA LEU A 102 -8.59 -4.32 -0.32
C LEU A 102 -8.29 -5.81 -0.07
N ARG A 103 -7.69 -6.50 -1.04
CA ARG A 103 -7.24 -7.89 -0.85
C ARG A 103 -6.15 -7.99 0.22
N ASN A 104 -5.20 -7.06 0.24
CA ASN A 104 -4.16 -7.02 1.27
C ASN A 104 -4.73 -6.62 2.65
N LEU A 105 -5.72 -5.72 2.68
CA LEU A 105 -6.46 -5.37 3.89
C LEU A 105 -7.17 -6.61 4.47
N SER A 106 -7.84 -7.39 3.62
CA SER A 106 -8.48 -8.65 4.01
C SER A 106 -7.50 -9.65 4.64
N VAL A 107 -6.30 -9.78 4.06
CA VAL A 107 -5.23 -10.62 4.64
C VAL A 107 -4.79 -10.09 6.01
N CYS A 108 -4.52 -8.78 6.14
CA CYS A 108 -4.13 -8.18 7.43
C CYS A 108 -5.19 -8.40 8.52
N LEU A 109 -6.47 -8.20 8.18
CA LEU A 109 -7.59 -8.40 9.09
C LEU A 109 -7.74 -9.87 9.50
N SER A 110 -7.55 -10.80 8.55
CA SER A 110 -7.58 -12.24 8.83
C SER A 110 -6.47 -12.65 9.79
N ASP A 111 -5.25 -12.13 9.61
CA ASP A 111 -4.11 -12.40 10.49
C ASP A 111 -4.31 -11.85 11.92
N LEU A 112 -5.17 -10.85 12.08
CA LEU A 112 -5.60 -10.29 13.37
C LEU A 112 -6.88 -10.95 13.92
N GLY A 113 -7.45 -11.94 13.24
CA GLY A 113 -8.68 -12.64 13.66
C GLY A 113 -9.97 -11.85 13.41
N CYS A 114 -9.90 -10.72 12.69
CA CYS A 114 -11.05 -9.88 12.34
C CYS A 114 -11.74 -10.43 11.07
N HIS A 115 -12.28 -11.65 11.15
CA HIS A 115 -12.75 -12.41 9.98
C HIS A 115 -13.93 -11.78 9.24
N ASP A 116 -14.86 -11.14 9.94
CA ASP A 116 -16.02 -10.48 9.31
C ASP A 116 -15.55 -9.29 8.46
N GLU A 117 -14.73 -8.41 9.02
CA GLU A 117 -14.13 -7.27 8.28
C GLU A 117 -13.24 -7.75 7.12
N ALA A 118 -12.53 -8.86 7.31
CA ALA A 118 -11.71 -9.45 6.26
C ALA A 118 -12.57 -9.95 5.08
N PHE A 119 -13.71 -10.58 5.36
CA PHE A 119 -14.65 -11.03 4.34
C PHE A 119 -15.26 -9.85 3.59
N GLU A 120 -15.68 -8.79 4.30
CA GLU A 120 -16.20 -7.56 3.70
C GLU A 120 -15.18 -6.93 2.74
N ALA A 121 -13.93 -6.80 3.16
CA ALA A 121 -12.86 -6.26 2.31
C ALA A 121 -12.61 -7.12 1.06
N ALA A 122 -12.64 -8.45 1.19
CA ALA A 122 -12.49 -9.36 0.05
C ALA A 122 -13.68 -9.24 -0.94
N GLN A 123 -14.90 -9.13 -0.41
CA GLN A 123 -16.10 -8.96 -1.21
C GLN A 123 -16.12 -7.61 -1.94
N GLU A 124 -15.67 -6.53 -1.30
CA GLU A 124 -15.48 -5.23 -1.95
C GLU A 124 -14.44 -5.33 -3.07
N ALA A 125 -13.32 -6.01 -2.84
CA ALA A 125 -12.27 -6.20 -3.86
C ALA A 125 -12.79 -6.91 -5.12
N GLU A 126 -13.60 -7.95 -4.94
CA GLU A 126 -14.28 -8.67 -6.02
C GLU A 126 -15.22 -7.74 -6.79
N ASN A 127 -16.05 -6.97 -6.08
CA ASN A 127 -17.04 -6.08 -6.68
C ASN A 127 -16.41 -4.96 -7.50
N VAL A 128 -15.31 -4.37 -7.02
CA VAL A 128 -14.57 -3.31 -7.74
C VAL A 128 -13.80 -3.86 -8.95
N SER A 129 -13.51 -5.16 -8.97
CA SER A 129 -12.79 -5.82 -10.08
C SER A 129 -13.68 -6.26 -11.25
N ARG A 130 -15.00 -6.21 -11.09
CA ARG A 130 -16.01 -6.61 -12.10
C ARG A 130 -16.34 -5.46 -13.03
#